data_AF-V9E0Y5-F1
#
_entry.id   AF-V9E0Y5-F1
#
_cell.length_a   1.000
_cell.length_b   1.000
_cell.length_c   1.000
_cell.angle_alpha   90.00
_cell.angle_beta   90.00
_cell.angle_gamma   90.00
#
_symmetry.space_group_name_H-M   'P 1'
#
loop_
_entity.id
_entity.type
_entity.pdbx_description
1 polymer ?
#
loop_
_entity_poly.entity_id
_entity_poly.type
_entity_poly.pdbx_seq_one_letter_code
_entity_poly.pdbx_strand_id
1 'polypeptide(L)'
;MPEVCPILALGLYWMVYGVDSNANQVFPGNDQYDRFRKTLRRALETPGLANELERVGVRCDDIGTHSMRKGAATYCSSGSTACPPAIAVHLRAGWALGGVQDRYLRHDSAGDMFVGRTVSGLPILKADFATLPPRFKGGRDQVEVAKRICFRGLRRNVTLIAEYALASIIYHYAYLKEHLPEEHPLFQAPLMRNEQRIQDLRTFVVCGETSSEETVTATGIPPHVVLLSEIQFLKNTVELQRLEQKNVAREVIDGVRLVLEEAADQRGTPSCSRIATTVLDCLKEGGYLHQHPDPQEQAEPEAVTDSTHSTNATFPLHTWGGGFHAFPEGMTLPEGTAEQAWVFWCCGDPSRSLPPYRRLKNADLSDNKQKKRLSDLKFLMNLVEQQAVTLHIDTRSLTAEEAVS
;
A
#
# COMPACT_ATOMS: atom_id res chain seq x y z
N MET A 1 -11.63 -13.13 -10.74
CA MET A 1 -12.73 -13.99 -11.21
C MET A 1 -12.35 -14.55 -12.58
N PRO A 2 -11.89 -15.81 -12.64
CA PRO A 2 -11.42 -16.44 -13.89
C PRO A 2 -12.47 -16.47 -15.01
N GLU A 3 -13.74 -16.66 -14.66
CA GLU A 3 -14.91 -16.89 -15.52
C GLU A 3 -15.19 -15.75 -16.50
N VAL A 4 -14.85 -14.52 -16.11
CA VAL A 4 -15.08 -13.32 -16.90
C VAL A 4 -13.77 -12.68 -17.39
N CYS A 5 -12.63 -13.32 -17.14
CA CYS A 5 -11.33 -12.78 -17.52
C CYS A 5 -11.13 -12.88 -19.04
N PRO A 6 -11.09 -11.76 -19.79
CA PRO A 6 -10.98 -11.80 -21.25
C PRO A 6 -9.61 -12.33 -21.71
N ILE A 7 -8.56 -12.11 -20.91
CA ILE A 7 -7.21 -12.60 -21.20
C ILE A 7 -7.12 -14.12 -21.05
N LEU A 8 -7.74 -14.66 -20.00
CA LEU A 8 -7.86 -16.12 -19.83
C LEU A 8 -8.67 -16.72 -20.98
N ALA A 9 -9.87 -16.19 -21.25
CA ALA A 9 -10.75 -16.68 -22.30
C ALA A 9 -10.06 -16.67 -23.68
N LEU A 10 -9.31 -15.61 -24.00
CA LEU A 10 -8.53 -15.51 -25.24
C LEU A 10 -7.42 -16.56 -25.30
N GLY A 11 -6.69 -16.76 -24.21
CA GLY A 11 -5.65 -17.79 -24.11
C GLY A 11 -6.21 -19.21 -24.30
N LEU A 12 -7.32 -19.52 -23.63
CA LEU A 12 -8.00 -20.82 -23.78
C LEU A 12 -8.47 -21.02 -25.22
N TYR A 13 -9.05 -19.99 -25.84
CA TYR A 13 -9.49 -20.04 -27.23
C TYR A 13 -8.33 -20.33 -28.19
N TRP A 14 -7.22 -19.58 -28.09
CA TRP A 14 -6.05 -19.81 -28.94
C TRP A 14 -5.40 -21.17 -28.71
N MET A 15 -5.44 -21.67 -27.48
CA MET A 15 -4.90 -22.99 -27.16
C MET A 15 -5.72 -24.13 -27.79
N VAL A 16 -7.03 -24.00 -27.80
CA VAL A 16 -7.94 -25.04 -28.31
C VAL A 16 -8.07 -24.99 -29.83
N TYR A 17 -8.24 -23.78 -30.39
CA TYR A 17 -8.58 -23.60 -31.81
C TYR A 17 -7.40 -23.16 -32.68
N GLY A 18 -6.27 -22.75 -32.07
CA GLY A 18 -5.14 -22.19 -32.79
C GLY A 18 -5.41 -20.80 -33.37
N VAL A 19 -4.42 -20.25 -34.06
CA VAL A 19 -4.52 -19.01 -34.81
C VAL A 19 -4.05 -19.24 -36.23
N ASP A 20 -4.82 -18.76 -37.20
CA ASP A 20 -4.42 -18.80 -38.62
C ASP A 20 -3.29 -17.79 -38.85
N SER A 21 -2.09 -18.30 -39.15
CA SER A 21 -0.91 -17.46 -39.40
C SER A 21 -1.07 -16.55 -40.62
N ASN A 22 -1.93 -16.93 -41.57
CA ASN A 22 -2.16 -16.21 -42.82
C ASN A 22 -3.24 -15.13 -42.67
N ALA A 23 -4.01 -15.14 -41.59
CA ALA A 23 -5.04 -14.15 -41.32
C ALA A 23 -4.50 -12.94 -40.55
N ASN A 24 -5.01 -11.74 -40.87
CA ASN A 24 -4.78 -10.52 -40.08
C ASN A 24 -5.78 -10.39 -38.91
N GLN A 25 -6.66 -11.38 -38.73
CA GLN A 25 -7.73 -11.37 -37.73
C GLN A 25 -7.41 -12.32 -36.58
N VAL A 26 -7.82 -11.94 -35.37
CA VAL A 26 -7.63 -12.75 -34.15
C VAL A 26 -8.59 -13.94 -34.09
N PHE A 27 -9.74 -13.82 -34.78
CA PHE A 27 -10.75 -14.87 -34.90
C PHE A 27 -10.98 -15.18 -36.38
N PRO A 28 -11.11 -16.47 -36.76
CA PRO A 28 -11.33 -16.86 -38.14
C PRO A 28 -12.74 -16.48 -38.63
N GLY A 29 -12.92 -16.45 -39.95
CA GLY A 29 -14.21 -16.27 -40.61
C GLY A 29 -14.63 -14.82 -40.85
N ASN A 30 -15.78 -14.65 -41.52
CA ASN A 30 -16.37 -13.35 -41.86
C ASN A 30 -17.56 -13.03 -40.93
N ASP A 31 -18.17 -11.85 -41.12
CA ASP A 31 -19.43 -11.44 -40.47
C ASP A 31 -19.41 -11.54 -38.93
N GLN A 32 -18.28 -11.12 -38.35
CA GLN A 32 -18.01 -11.24 -36.91
C GLN A 32 -19.12 -10.62 -36.05
N TYR A 33 -19.71 -9.51 -36.50
CA TYR A 33 -20.82 -8.85 -35.83
C TYR A 33 -22.07 -9.74 -35.74
N ASP A 34 -22.49 -10.33 -36.85
CA ASP A 34 -23.68 -11.19 -36.89
C ASP A 34 -23.44 -12.52 -36.17
N ARG A 35 -22.23 -13.07 -36.25
CA ARG A 35 -21.83 -14.24 -35.47
C ARG A 35 -21.91 -13.95 -33.98
N PHE A 36 -21.33 -12.85 -33.52
CA PHE A 36 -21.40 -12.42 -32.13
C PHE A 36 -22.86 -12.24 -31.68
N ARG A 37 -23.68 -11.53 -32.47
CA ARG A 37 -25.11 -11.34 -32.19
C ARG A 37 -25.87 -12.66 -32.02
N LYS A 38 -25.66 -13.62 -32.93
CA LYS A 38 -26.32 -14.94 -32.88
C LYS A 38 -25.85 -15.77 -31.67
N THR A 39 -24.56 -15.77 -31.39
CA THR A 39 -23.99 -16.46 -30.22
C THR A 39 -24.47 -15.85 -28.91
N LEU A 40 -24.51 -14.51 -28.81
CA LEU A 40 -25.04 -13.80 -27.64
C LEU A 40 -26.50 -14.17 -27.39
N ARG A 41 -27.34 -14.12 -28.43
CA ARG A 41 -28.76 -14.52 -28.31
C ARG A 41 -28.91 -15.94 -27.78
N ARG A 42 -28.18 -16.90 -28.37
CA ARG A 42 -28.19 -18.30 -27.92
C ARG A 42 -27.76 -18.45 -26.47
N ALA A 43 -26.74 -17.71 -26.04
CA ALA A 43 -26.29 -17.73 -24.64
C ALA A 43 -27.39 -17.22 -23.69
N LEU A 44 -28.01 -16.08 -24.02
CA LEU A 44 -29.09 -15.47 -23.22
C LEU A 44 -30.34 -16.38 -23.11
N GLU A 45 -30.61 -17.18 -24.13
CA GLU A 45 -31.74 -18.12 -24.17
C GLU A 45 -31.46 -19.47 -23.47
N THR A 46 -30.24 -19.67 -22.94
CA THR A 46 -29.92 -20.90 -22.19
C THR A 46 -30.72 -20.92 -20.88
N PRO A 47 -31.36 -22.04 -20.49
CA PRO A 47 -32.31 -22.06 -19.37
C PRO A 47 -31.78 -21.43 -18.07
N GLY A 48 -30.54 -21.72 -17.71
CA GLY A 48 -29.93 -21.15 -16.51
C GLY A 48 -29.80 -19.62 -16.56
N LEU A 49 -29.35 -19.07 -17.69
CA LEU A 49 -29.18 -17.63 -17.84
C LEU A 49 -30.53 -16.91 -18.03
N ALA A 50 -31.45 -17.51 -18.79
CA ALA A 50 -32.79 -16.96 -18.98
C ALA A 50 -33.54 -16.82 -17.64
N ASN A 51 -33.48 -17.85 -16.78
CA ASN A 51 -34.09 -17.82 -15.45
C ASN A 51 -33.45 -16.73 -14.55
N GLU A 52 -32.13 -16.57 -14.61
CA GLU A 52 -31.45 -15.52 -13.85
C GLU A 52 -31.80 -14.12 -14.34
N LEU A 53 -31.93 -13.93 -15.66
CA LEU A 53 -32.38 -12.68 -16.27
C LEU A 53 -33.81 -12.34 -15.81
N GLU A 54 -34.72 -13.31 -15.83
CA GLU A 54 -36.09 -13.15 -15.32
C GLU A 54 -36.08 -12.80 -13.82
N ARG A 55 -35.26 -13.48 -13.02
CA ARG A 55 -35.12 -13.22 -11.58
C ARG A 55 -34.67 -11.78 -11.28
N VAL A 56 -33.85 -11.18 -12.13
CA VAL A 56 -33.41 -9.77 -11.99
C VAL A 56 -34.27 -8.78 -12.76
N GLY A 57 -35.39 -9.23 -13.36
CA GLY A 57 -36.34 -8.38 -14.07
C GLY A 57 -35.84 -7.86 -15.42
N VAL A 58 -34.91 -8.57 -16.07
CA VAL A 58 -34.34 -8.21 -17.37
C VAL A 58 -34.83 -9.18 -18.44
N ARG A 59 -35.33 -8.67 -19.58
CA ARG A 59 -35.72 -9.53 -20.70
C ARG A 59 -34.51 -9.79 -21.60
N CYS A 60 -34.44 -10.98 -22.20
CA CYS A 60 -33.37 -11.30 -23.16
C CYS A 60 -33.29 -10.28 -24.31
N ASP A 61 -34.45 -9.77 -24.76
CA ASP A 61 -34.53 -8.76 -25.84
C ASP A 61 -33.95 -7.39 -25.45
N ASP A 62 -33.79 -7.10 -24.16
CA ASP A 62 -33.19 -5.86 -23.67
C ASP A 62 -31.65 -5.88 -23.81
N ILE A 63 -31.06 -7.07 -24.01
CA ILE A 63 -29.62 -7.26 -24.15
C ILE A 63 -29.26 -7.47 -25.62
N GLY A 64 -28.61 -6.46 -26.19
CA GLY A 64 -28.12 -6.47 -27.57
C GLY A 64 -26.61 -6.31 -27.66
N THR A 65 -26.10 -6.32 -28.89
CA THR A 65 -24.67 -6.13 -29.19
C THR A 65 -24.11 -4.80 -28.66
N HIS A 66 -24.95 -3.76 -28.62
CA HIS A 66 -24.58 -2.45 -28.08
C HIS A 66 -24.58 -2.40 -26.54
N SER A 67 -25.23 -3.35 -25.87
CA SER A 67 -25.36 -3.35 -24.40
C SER A 67 -24.01 -3.48 -23.72
N MET A 68 -23.03 -4.17 -24.32
CA MET A 68 -21.68 -4.26 -23.74
C MET A 68 -21.00 -2.89 -23.66
N ARG A 69 -21.03 -2.10 -24.75
CA ARG A 69 -20.42 -0.76 -24.75
C ARG A 69 -21.20 0.24 -23.91
N LYS A 70 -22.53 0.25 -24.02
CA LYS A 70 -23.40 1.13 -23.23
C LYS A 70 -23.28 0.83 -21.73
N GLY A 71 -23.42 -0.45 -21.36
CA GLY A 71 -23.32 -0.92 -19.99
C GLY A 71 -21.95 -0.66 -19.38
N ALA A 72 -20.85 -0.91 -20.11
CA ALA A 72 -19.51 -0.60 -19.63
C ALA A 72 -19.32 0.91 -19.41
N ALA A 73 -19.79 1.75 -20.33
CA ALA A 73 -19.70 3.20 -20.19
C ALA A 73 -20.50 3.71 -18.98
N THR A 74 -21.75 3.24 -18.81
CA THR A 74 -22.57 3.54 -17.64
C THR A 74 -21.93 3.05 -16.36
N TYR A 75 -21.43 1.81 -16.32
CA TYR A 75 -20.76 1.25 -15.14
C TYR A 75 -19.54 2.09 -14.74
N CYS A 76 -18.73 2.52 -15.71
CA CYS A 76 -17.61 3.42 -15.43
C CYS A 76 -18.07 4.75 -14.84
N SER A 77 -19.11 5.38 -15.39
CA SER A 77 -19.55 6.71 -14.96
C SER A 77 -20.43 6.72 -13.71
N SER A 78 -21.07 5.59 -13.37
CA SER A 78 -22.03 5.52 -12.25
C SER A 78 -21.66 4.49 -11.17
N GLY A 79 -20.60 3.71 -11.34
CA GLY A 79 -20.17 2.69 -10.38
C GLY A 79 -19.51 3.24 -9.12
N SER A 80 -19.09 4.52 -9.13
CA SER A 80 -18.49 5.23 -8.00
C SER A 80 -18.55 6.73 -8.23
N THR A 81 -18.54 7.53 -7.15
CA THR A 81 -18.32 8.99 -7.23
C THR A 81 -16.88 9.35 -7.61
N ALA A 82 -15.95 8.40 -7.49
CA ALA A 82 -14.58 8.51 -7.98
C ALA A 82 -14.43 7.89 -9.38
N CYS A 83 -15.41 8.07 -10.27
CA CYS A 83 -15.41 7.46 -11.61
C CYS A 83 -14.29 7.98 -12.52
N PRO A 84 -13.89 7.23 -13.56
CA PRO A 84 -12.98 7.74 -14.59
C PRO A 84 -13.55 8.96 -15.32
N PRO A 85 -12.69 9.83 -15.90
CA PRO A 85 -13.14 10.98 -16.67
C PRO A 85 -14.06 10.58 -17.83
N ALA A 86 -15.17 11.29 -18.01
CA ALA A 86 -16.16 11.00 -19.06
C ALA A 86 -15.54 10.95 -20.46
N ILE A 87 -14.55 11.81 -20.74
CA ILE A 87 -13.83 11.81 -22.02
C ILE A 87 -13.10 10.49 -22.26
N ALA A 88 -12.40 9.95 -21.26
CA ALA A 88 -11.74 8.65 -21.38
C ALA A 88 -12.75 7.53 -21.62
N VAL A 89 -13.91 7.58 -20.92
CA VAL A 89 -15.01 6.62 -21.11
C VAL A 89 -15.55 6.68 -22.54
N HIS A 90 -15.86 7.88 -23.05
CA HIS A 90 -16.40 8.06 -24.41
C HIS A 90 -15.41 7.60 -25.48
N LEU A 91 -14.14 7.98 -25.36
CA LEU A 91 -13.10 7.56 -26.30
C LEU A 91 -12.92 6.03 -26.29
N ARG A 92 -12.93 5.40 -25.10
CA ARG A 92 -12.85 3.93 -24.99
C ARG A 92 -14.08 3.23 -25.55
N ALA A 93 -15.25 3.83 -25.41
CA ALA A 93 -16.49 3.33 -26.02
C ALA A 93 -16.51 3.49 -27.56
N GLY A 94 -15.55 4.22 -28.13
CA GLY A 94 -15.45 4.53 -29.55
C GLY A 94 -16.47 5.57 -30.00
N TRP A 95 -16.82 6.52 -29.12
CA TRP A 95 -17.77 7.59 -29.42
C TRP A 95 -17.02 8.88 -29.78
N ALA A 96 -17.52 9.60 -30.79
CA ALA A 96 -17.08 10.95 -31.06
C ALA A 96 -17.54 11.89 -29.93
N LEU A 97 -16.69 12.83 -29.50
CA LEU A 97 -17.05 13.79 -28.46
C LEU A 97 -17.89 14.93 -29.04
N GLY A 98 -17.65 15.28 -30.30
CA GLY A 98 -18.40 16.27 -31.05
C GLY A 98 -17.92 17.71 -30.84
N GLY A 99 -18.05 18.51 -31.90
CA GLY A 99 -17.91 19.97 -31.87
C GLY A 99 -16.58 20.46 -31.29
N VAL A 100 -16.68 21.30 -30.26
CA VAL A 100 -15.52 21.90 -29.59
C VAL A 100 -14.72 20.84 -28.81
N GLN A 101 -15.36 19.83 -28.24
CA GLN A 101 -14.68 18.84 -27.40
C GLN A 101 -13.65 18.02 -28.20
N ASP A 102 -13.96 17.60 -29.43
CA ASP A 102 -13.02 16.88 -30.29
C ASP A 102 -11.76 17.70 -30.63
N ARG A 103 -11.84 19.03 -30.61
CA ARG A 103 -10.71 19.91 -30.95
C ARG A 103 -9.77 20.14 -29.77
N TYR A 104 -10.30 20.19 -28.57
CA TYR A 104 -9.56 20.63 -27.38
C TYR A 104 -9.29 19.51 -26.37
N LEU A 105 -10.08 18.44 -26.37
CA LEU A 105 -9.94 17.34 -25.43
C LEU A 105 -9.30 16.15 -26.14
N ARG A 106 -8.14 15.72 -25.64
CA ARG A 106 -7.38 14.59 -26.19
C ARG A 106 -7.48 13.39 -25.27
N HIS A 107 -7.15 12.23 -25.84
CA HIS A 107 -6.92 11.01 -25.09
C HIS A 107 -5.86 11.25 -23.99
N ASP A 108 -6.22 10.92 -22.75
CA ASP A 108 -5.32 10.88 -21.60
C ASP A 108 -5.05 9.43 -21.19
N SER A 109 -3.78 9.09 -21.00
CA SER A 109 -3.35 7.72 -20.71
C SER A 109 -3.82 7.25 -19.34
N ALA A 110 -3.74 8.10 -18.31
CA ALA A 110 -4.15 7.74 -16.96
C ALA A 110 -5.66 7.48 -16.90
N GLY A 111 -6.47 8.33 -17.53
CA GLY A 111 -7.91 8.14 -17.68
C GLY A 111 -8.27 6.85 -18.41
N ASP A 112 -7.62 6.54 -19.54
CA ASP A 112 -7.85 5.31 -20.30
C ASP A 112 -7.51 4.05 -19.48
N MET A 113 -6.38 4.07 -18.78
CA MET A 113 -5.95 2.98 -17.90
C MET A 113 -6.93 2.80 -16.73
N PHE A 114 -7.44 3.90 -16.17
CA PHE A 114 -8.45 3.85 -15.11
C PHE A 114 -9.78 3.27 -15.59
N VAL A 115 -10.24 3.65 -16.79
CA VAL A 115 -11.38 3.00 -17.45
C VAL A 115 -11.11 1.50 -17.61
N GLY A 116 -9.94 1.12 -18.13
CA GLY A 116 -9.54 -0.27 -18.33
C GLY A 116 -9.63 -1.12 -17.06
N ARG A 117 -9.11 -0.61 -15.94
CA ARG A 117 -9.22 -1.28 -14.62
C ARG A 117 -10.67 -1.40 -14.16
N THR A 118 -11.45 -0.33 -14.32
CA THR A 118 -12.86 -0.30 -13.91
C THR A 118 -13.67 -1.34 -14.69
N VAL A 119 -13.59 -1.35 -16.03
CA VAL A 119 -14.32 -2.34 -16.86
C VAL A 119 -13.80 -3.77 -16.70
N SER A 120 -12.60 -3.95 -16.15
CA SER A 120 -12.08 -5.27 -15.77
C SER A 120 -12.67 -5.80 -14.46
N GLY A 121 -13.56 -5.04 -13.82
CA GLY A 121 -14.24 -5.44 -12.59
C GLY A 121 -13.37 -5.32 -11.33
N LEU A 122 -12.28 -4.57 -11.38
CA LEU A 122 -11.45 -4.34 -10.18
C LEU A 122 -12.20 -3.49 -9.15
N PRO A 123 -12.05 -3.77 -7.85
CA PRO A 123 -12.84 -3.12 -6.80
C PRO A 123 -12.34 -1.70 -6.51
N ILE A 124 -12.94 -0.71 -7.17
CA ILE A 124 -12.53 0.72 -7.11
C ILE A 124 -12.43 1.31 -5.70
N LEU A 125 -13.09 0.71 -4.70
CA LEU A 125 -13.09 1.15 -3.30
C LEU A 125 -12.16 0.30 -2.40
N LYS A 126 -11.23 -0.45 -2.99
CA LYS A 126 -10.24 -1.27 -2.26
C LYS A 126 -8.84 -1.04 -2.82
N ALA A 127 -7.81 -1.30 -2.00
CA ALA A 127 -6.41 -1.30 -2.43
C ALA A 127 -6.16 -2.27 -3.60
N ASP A 128 -6.88 -3.40 -3.61
CA ASP A 128 -6.87 -4.42 -4.67
C ASP A 128 -7.20 -3.85 -6.07
N PHE A 129 -7.73 -2.62 -6.17
CA PHE A 129 -7.84 -1.95 -7.46
C PHE A 129 -6.49 -1.77 -8.17
N ALA A 130 -5.39 -1.70 -7.41
CA ALA A 130 -4.03 -1.61 -7.92
C ALA A 130 -3.40 -2.98 -8.26
N THR A 131 -4.10 -4.09 -8.07
CA THR A 131 -3.60 -5.44 -8.38
C THR A 131 -3.07 -5.53 -9.83
N LEU A 132 -1.90 -6.15 -9.98
CA LEU A 132 -1.32 -6.49 -11.27
C LEU A 132 -1.81 -7.86 -11.77
N PRO A 133 -1.98 -8.04 -13.09
CA PRO A 133 -2.40 -9.32 -13.66
C PRO A 133 -1.33 -10.41 -13.48
N PRO A 134 -1.70 -11.69 -13.64
CA PRO A 134 -0.74 -12.79 -13.72
C PRO A 134 0.31 -12.53 -14.81
N ARG A 135 1.59 -12.66 -14.45
CA ARG A 135 2.73 -12.47 -15.36
C ARG A 135 3.88 -13.39 -14.97
N PHE A 136 4.83 -13.58 -15.88
CA PHE A 136 6.04 -14.35 -15.59
C PHE A 136 7.15 -13.46 -15.02
N LYS A 137 7.80 -13.95 -13.96
CA LYS A 137 9.01 -13.43 -13.34
C LYS A 137 10.08 -14.53 -13.42
N GLY A 138 10.85 -14.51 -14.50
CA GLY A 138 11.87 -15.53 -14.80
C GLY A 138 11.40 -16.61 -15.79
N GLY A 139 12.23 -17.63 -15.98
CA GLY A 139 11.91 -18.77 -16.85
C GLY A 139 11.70 -18.44 -18.33
N ARG A 140 12.39 -17.40 -18.86
CA ARG A 140 12.15 -16.85 -20.21
C ARG A 140 12.15 -17.92 -21.31
N ASP A 141 13.10 -18.85 -21.27
CA ASP A 141 13.21 -19.91 -22.27
C ASP A 141 12.07 -20.93 -22.15
N GLN A 142 11.72 -21.32 -20.93
CA GLN A 142 10.61 -22.22 -20.63
C GLN A 142 9.27 -21.61 -21.08
N VAL A 143 9.06 -20.32 -20.81
CA VAL A 143 7.88 -19.55 -21.22
C VAL A 143 7.80 -19.46 -22.74
N GLU A 144 8.92 -19.19 -23.42
CA GLU A 144 8.96 -19.11 -24.88
C GLU A 144 8.63 -20.46 -25.54
N VAL A 145 9.16 -21.57 -25.02
CA VAL A 145 8.81 -22.92 -25.46
C VAL A 145 7.31 -23.18 -25.22
N ALA A 146 6.78 -22.85 -24.05
CA ALA A 146 5.38 -23.05 -23.71
C ALA A 146 4.43 -22.24 -24.62
N LYS A 147 4.78 -20.98 -24.94
CA LYS A 147 4.02 -20.14 -25.88
C LYS A 147 3.94 -20.79 -27.27
N ARG A 148 5.06 -21.31 -27.80
CA ARG A 148 5.07 -22.00 -29.11
C ARG A 148 4.21 -23.26 -29.12
N ILE A 149 4.14 -23.95 -27.99
CA ILE A 149 3.32 -25.15 -27.84
C ILE A 149 1.83 -24.81 -27.81
N CYS A 150 1.45 -23.76 -27.06
CA CYS A 150 0.05 -23.36 -26.86
C CYS A 150 -0.53 -22.56 -28.03
N PHE A 151 0.24 -21.64 -28.60
CA PHE A 151 -0.27 -20.63 -29.53
C PHE A 151 0.38 -20.78 -30.89
N ARG A 152 0.10 -21.90 -31.55
CA ARG A 152 0.61 -22.19 -32.89
C ARG A 152 0.03 -21.19 -33.88
N GLY A 153 0.88 -20.67 -34.77
CA GLY A 153 0.50 -19.71 -35.81
C GLY A 153 0.39 -18.25 -35.34
N LEU A 154 0.65 -17.98 -34.06
CA LEU A 154 0.59 -16.62 -33.52
C LEU A 154 1.72 -15.74 -34.07
N ARG A 155 1.40 -14.52 -34.46
CA ARG A 155 2.36 -13.55 -35.00
C ARG A 155 3.23 -12.93 -33.90
N ARG A 156 4.45 -12.50 -34.26
CA ARG A 156 5.42 -11.92 -33.31
C ARG A 156 4.95 -10.62 -32.64
N ASN A 157 4.08 -9.85 -33.28
CA ASN A 157 3.57 -8.58 -32.75
C ASN A 157 2.57 -8.76 -31.59
N VAL A 158 2.05 -9.97 -31.37
CA VAL A 158 1.12 -10.28 -30.26
C VAL A 158 1.77 -11.15 -29.19
N THR A 159 3.09 -11.37 -29.25
CA THR A 159 3.83 -12.21 -28.29
C THR A 159 3.63 -11.80 -26.85
N LEU A 160 3.55 -10.49 -26.55
CA LEU A 160 3.33 -10.01 -25.18
C LEU A 160 1.93 -10.39 -24.67
N ILE A 161 0.91 -10.28 -25.52
CA ILE A 161 -0.46 -10.70 -25.18
C ILE A 161 -0.49 -12.21 -24.92
N ALA A 162 0.23 -12.98 -25.74
CA ALA A 162 0.38 -14.41 -25.59
C ALA A 162 1.03 -14.77 -24.24
N GLU A 163 2.02 -14.00 -23.80
CA GLU A 163 2.68 -14.21 -22.52
C GLU A 163 1.74 -14.00 -21.33
N TYR A 164 0.96 -12.91 -21.33
CA TYR A 164 -0.08 -12.68 -20.32
C TYR A 164 -1.20 -13.73 -20.38
N ALA A 165 -1.61 -14.14 -21.57
CA ALA A 165 -2.60 -15.20 -21.75
C ALA A 165 -2.11 -16.53 -21.16
N LEU A 166 -0.86 -16.92 -21.45
CA LEU A 166 -0.24 -18.10 -20.87
C LEU A 166 -0.12 -17.98 -19.35
N ALA A 167 0.38 -16.86 -18.83
CA ALA A 167 0.49 -16.65 -17.38
C ALA A 167 -0.87 -16.75 -16.70
N SER A 168 -1.92 -16.18 -17.31
CA SER A 168 -3.30 -16.28 -16.82
C SER A 168 -3.80 -17.73 -16.80
N ILE A 169 -3.47 -18.52 -17.83
CA ILE A 169 -3.83 -19.94 -17.90
C ILE A 169 -3.14 -20.74 -16.79
N ILE A 170 -1.83 -20.57 -16.61
CA ILE A 170 -1.06 -21.28 -15.57
C ILE A 170 -1.54 -20.89 -14.16
N TYR A 171 -1.76 -19.60 -13.94
CA TYR A 171 -2.26 -19.08 -12.66
C TYR A 171 -3.60 -19.73 -12.28
N HIS A 172 -4.53 -19.80 -13.25
CA HIS A 172 -5.88 -20.35 -13.07
C HIS A 172 -6.01 -21.86 -13.34
N TYR A 173 -4.92 -22.60 -13.49
CA TYR A 173 -4.96 -24.02 -13.84
C TYR A 173 -5.81 -24.87 -12.86
N ALA A 174 -5.64 -24.67 -11.55
CA ALA A 174 -6.41 -25.39 -10.54
C ALA A 174 -7.92 -25.12 -10.66
N TYR A 175 -8.30 -23.85 -10.84
CA TYR A 175 -9.68 -23.44 -11.08
C TYR A 175 -10.26 -24.15 -12.31
N LEU A 176 -9.50 -24.22 -13.41
CA LEU A 176 -9.95 -24.87 -14.64
C LEU A 176 -10.18 -26.37 -14.45
N LYS A 177 -9.28 -27.07 -13.74
CA LYS A 177 -9.42 -28.50 -13.40
C LYS A 177 -10.64 -28.78 -12.54
N GLU A 178 -10.95 -27.89 -11.61
CA GLU A 178 -12.10 -28.03 -10.70
C GLU A 178 -13.44 -27.78 -11.41
N HIS A 179 -13.48 -26.83 -12.35
CA HIS A 179 -14.74 -26.32 -12.93
C HIS A 179 -15.05 -26.83 -14.36
N LEU A 180 -14.11 -27.51 -15.02
CA LEU A 180 -14.32 -28.07 -16.36
C LEU A 180 -14.28 -29.61 -16.32
N PRO A 181 -15.12 -30.31 -17.12
CA PRO A 181 -15.06 -31.76 -17.24
C PRO A 181 -13.69 -32.26 -17.71
N GLU A 182 -13.29 -33.46 -17.29
CA GLU A 182 -11.99 -34.06 -17.68
C GLU A 182 -11.85 -34.25 -19.20
N GLU A 183 -12.96 -34.54 -19.88
CA GLU A 183 -13.01 -34.72 -21.35
C GLU A 183 -13.01 -33.39 -22.11
N HIS A 184 -13.00 -32.25 -21.42
CA HIS A 184 -13.05 -30.95 -22.07
C HIS A 184 -11.86 -30.79 -23.06
N PRO A 185 -12.08 -30.28 -24.29
CA PRO A 185 -11.03 -30.17 -25.32
C PRO A 185 -9.77 -29.44 -24.87
N LEU A 186 -9.91 -28.53 -23.91
CA LEU A 186 -8.79 -27.84 -23.26
C LEU A 186 -7.73 -28.81 -22.72
N PHE A 187 -8.15 -29.87 -22.01
CA PHE A 187 -7.22 -30.82 -21.40
C PHE A 187 -6.58 -31.76 -22.43
N GLN A 188 -7.04 -31.72 -23.68
CA GLN A 188 -6.41 -32.42 -24.79
C GLN A 188 -5.25 -31.61 -25.41
N ALA A 189 -5.13 -30.31 -25.06
CA ALA A 189 -4.05 -29.47 -25.56
C ALA A 189 -2.67 -29.95 -25.08
N PRO A 190 -1.61 -29.84 -25.90
CA PRO A 190 -0.31 -30.42 -25.59
C PRO A 190 0.33 -29.95 -24.27
N LEU A 191 0.13 -28.67 -23.90
CA LEU A 191 0.65 -28.16 -22.62
C LEU A 191 -0.14 -28.72 -21.43
N MET A 192 -1.46 -28.84 -21.55
CA MET A 192 -2.35 -29.26 -20.47
C MET A 192 -2.16 -30.73 -20.06
N ARG A 193 -1.66 -31.55 -20.98
CA ARG A 193 -1.29 -32.95 -20.71
C ARG A 193 0.05 -33.12 -19.98
N ASN A 194 0.84 -32.05 -19.84
CA ASN A 194 2.13 -32.10 -19.16
C ASN A 194 2.04 -31.36 -17.83
N GLU A 195 1.53 -32.04 -16.81
CA GLU A 195 1.33 -31.46 -15.48
C GLU A 195 2.64 -30.99 -14.83
N GLN A 196 3.75 -31.71 -15.05
CA GLN A 196 5.06 -31.29 -14.58
C GLN A 196 5.45 -29.92 -15.13
N ARG A 197 5.29 -29.70 -16.44
CA ARG A 197 5.60 -28.41 -17.05
C ARG A 197 4.68 -27.30 -16.56
N ILE A 198 3.41 -27.59 -16.28
CA ILE A 198 2.50 -26.61 -15.66
C ILE A 198 3.02 -26.22 -14.27
N GLN A 199 3.44 -27.20 -13.46
CA GLN A 199 4.01 -26.94 -12.13
C GLN A 199 5.31 -26.14 -12.21
N ASP A 200 6.22 -26.51 -13.12
CA ASP A 200 7.47 -25.78 -13.36
C ASP A 200 7.18 -24.32 -13.75
N LEU A 201 6.28 -24.10 -14.72
CA LEU A 201 5.88 -22.76 -15.16
C LEU A 201 5.22 -21.95 -14.05
N ARG A 202 4.44 -22.60 -13.17
CA ARG A 202 3.76 -21.95 -12.05
C ARG A 202 4.74 -21.31 -11.08
N THR A 203 5.96 -21.86 -10.92
CA THR A 203 7.01 -21.26 -10.08
C THR A 203 7.46 -19.87 -10.56
N PHE A 204 7.29 -19.58 -11.85
CA PHE A 204 7.62 -18.30 -12.44
C PHE A 204 6.45 -17.32 -12.47
N VAL A 205 5.22 -17.72 -12.09
CA VAL A 205 4.05 -16.85 -12.19
C VAL A 205 3.85 -16.04 -10.92
N VAL A 206 3.75 -14.73 -11.08
CA VAL A 206 3.41 -13.78 -10.02
C VAL A 206 2.12 -13.02 -10.37
N CYS A 207 1.35 -12.62 -9.36
CA CYS A 207 0.10 -11.87 -9.49
C CYS A 207 -0.07 -10.97 -8.27
N GLY A 208 -0.80 -9.85 -8.38
CA GLY A 208 -1.08 -8.99 -7.23
C GLY A 208 -0.03 -7.90 -7.02
N GLU A 209 1.14 -8.29 -6.55
CA GLU A 209 2.11 -7.35 -5.96
C GLU A 209 3.07 -6.77 -7.01
N THR A 210 3.48 -5.53 -6.76
CA THR A 210 4.60 -4.87 -7.44
C THR A 210 5.80 -5.00 -6.52
N SER A 211 6.88 -5.67 -6.94
CA SER A 211 8.13 -5.61 -6.16
C SER A 211 8.94 -4.38 -6.56
N SER A 212 9.73 -3.82 -5.63
CA SER A 212 10.64 -2.69 -5.88
C SER A 212 11.61 -2.91 -7.06
N GLU A 213 11.91 -4.16 -7.39
CA GLU A 213 12.80 -4.57 -8.49
C GLU A 213 12.09 -4.78 -9.84
N GLU A 214 10.77 -4.58 -9.91
CA GLU A 214 10.00 -4.87 -11.13
C GLU A 214 9.84 -3.67 -12.05
N THR A 215 9.87 -3.96 -13.36
CA THR A 215 9.66 -2.98 -14.43
C THR A 215 8.18 -2.65 -14.69
N VAL A 216 7.25 -3.38 -14.09
CA VAL A 216 5.80 -3.22 -14.32
C VAL A 216 5.15 -2.64 -13.09
N THR A 217 4.53 -1.46 -13.24
CA THR A 217 3.79 -0.78 -12.17
C THR A 217 2.31 -0.67 -12.51
N ALA A 218 1.48 -0.57 -11.47
CA ALA A 218 0.06 -0.38 -11.62
C ALA A 218 -0.25 1.04 -12.12
N THR A 219 -0.91 1.14 -13.28
CA THR A 219 -1.30 2.43 -13.88
C THR A 219 -2.79 2.71 -13.77
N GLY A 220 -3.21 3.97 -13.98
CA GLY A 220 -4.62 4.36 -13.89
C GLY A 220 -5.19 4.23 -12.47
N ILE A 221 -4.34 4.46 -11.46
CA ILE A 221 -4.70 4.33 -10.04
C ILE A 221 -5.17 5.70 -9.52
N PRO A 222 -6.42 5.81 -9.06
CA PRO A 222 -6.91 7.05 -8.48
C PRO A 222 -6.30 7.27 -7.07
N PRO A 223 -6.17 8.53 -6.60
CA PRO A 223 -5.48 8.85 -5.34
C PRO A 223 -6.03 8.11 -4.11
N HIS A 224 -7.35 7.89 -4.04
CA HIS A 224 -7.95 7.19 -2.91
C HIS A 224 -7.52 5.73 -2.81
N VAL A 225 -7.21 5.07 -3.93
CA VAL A 225 -6.68 3.69 -3.91
C VAL A 225 -5.27 3.67 -3.33
N VAL A 226 -4.43 4.66 -3.65
CA VAL A 226 -3.09 4.79 -3.06
C VAL A 226 -3.19 4.95 -1.55
N LEU A 227 -4.07 5.83 -1.07
CA LEU A 227 -4.33 6.02 0.36
C LEU A 227 -4.84 4.74 1.03
N LEU A 228 -5.75 4.01 0.38
CA LEU A 228 -6.25 2.73 0.90
C LEU A 228 -5.15 1.68 1.01
N SER A 229 -4.22 1.62 0.06
CA SER A 229 -3.05 0.74 0.12
C SER A 229 -2.15 1.06 1.32
N GLU A 230 -1.86 2.34 1.55
CA GLU A 230 -1.06 2.77 2.72
C GLU A 230 -1.78 2.49 4.05
N ILE A 231 -3.08 2.72 4.12
CA ILE A 231 -3.89 2.39 5.31
C ILE A 231 -3.88 0.88 5.57
N GLN A 232 -3.98 0.06 4.51
CA GLN A 232 -3.92 -1.39 4.65
C GLN A 232 -2.54 -1.86 5.11
N PHE A 233 -1.47 -1.25 4.58
CA PHE A 233 -0.11 -1.51 5.05
C PHE A 233 0.04 -1.18 6.54
N LEU A 234 -0.35 0.03 6.96
CA LEU A 234 -0.32 0.45 8.37
C LEU A 234 -1.15 -0.47 9.27
N LYS A 235 -2.34 -0.85 8.83
CA LYS A 235 -3.20 -1.78 9.58
C LYS A 235 -2.50 -3.12 9.79
N ASN A 236 -1.88 -3.69 8.76
CA ASN A 236 -1.14 -4.94 8.87
C ASN A 236 0.07 -4.81 9.82
N THR A 237 0.81 -3.70 9.76
CA THR A 237 1.91 -3.41 10.68
C THR A 237 1.43 -3.35 12.12
N VAL A 238 0.30 -2.67 12.39
CA VAL A 238 -0.28 -2.58 13.75
C VAL A 238 -0.76 -3.95 14.24
N GLU A 239 -1.35 -4.78 13.38
CA GLU A 239 -1.78 -6.13 13.75
C GLU A 239 -0.57 -7.03 14.08
N LEU A 240 0.53 -6.92 13.32
CA LEU A 240 1.79 -7.61 13.61
C LEU A 240 2.39 -7.15 14.95
N GLN A 241 2.50 -5.85 15.16
CA GLN A 241 2.97 -5.29 16.44
C GLN A 241 2.11 -5.75 17.61
N ARG A 242 0.79 -5.83 17.44
CA ARG A 242 -0.12 -6.33 18.48
C ARG A 242 0.12 -7.82 18.78
N LEU A 243 0.49 -8.61 17.79
CA LEU A 243 0.84 -10.02 17.99
C LEU A 243 2.17 -10.15 18.72
N GLU A 244 3.17 -9.37 18.34
CA GLU A 244 4.47 -9.29 19.03
C GLU A 244 4.29 -8.86 20.49
N GLN A 245 3.48 -7.84 20.77
CA GLN A 245 3.12 -7.41 22.13
C GLN A 245 2.51 -8.54 22.96
N LYS A 246 1.62 -9.35 22.36
CA LYS A 246 1.02 -10.50 23.05
C LYS A 246 2.05 -11.59 23.34
N ASN A 247 2.98 -11.83 22.42
CA ASN A 247 4.05 -12.81 22.61
C ASN A 247 4.96 -12.39 23.76
N VAL A 248 5.38 -11.13 23.80
CA VAL A 248 6.22 -10.61 24.89
C VAL A 248 5.49 -10.62 26.23
N ALA A 249 4.21 -10.25 26.27
CA ALA A 249 3.41 -10.37 27.49
C ALA A 249 3.34 -11.83 27.99
N ARG A 250 3.24 -12.80 27.07
CA ARG A 250 3.26 -14.22 27.41
C ARG A 250 4.62 -14.68 27.93
N GLU A 251 5.71 -14.28 27.27
CA GLU A 251 7.07 -14.59 27.70
C GLU A 251 7.38 -14.03 29.10
N VAL A 252 6.96 -12.78 29.38
CA VAL A 252 7.07 -12.19 30.73
C VAL A 252 6.31 -13.02 31.76
N ILE A 253 5.07 -13.42 31.48
CA ILE A 253 4.26 -14.23 32.40
C ILE A 253 4.90 -15.60 32.64
N ASP A 254 5.36 -16.26 31.59
CA ASP A 254 5.97 -17.59 31.69
C ASP A 254 7.33 -17.52 32.40
N GLY A 255 8.13 -16.49 32.15
CA GLY A 255 9.38 -16.24 32.86
C GLY A 255 9.18 -15.97 34.35
N VAL A 256 8.22 -15.11 34.72
CA VAL A 256 7.90 -14.84 36.14
C VAL A 256 7.35 -16.08 36.84
N ARG A 257 6.51 -16.87 36.15
CA ARG A 257 6.01 -18.15 36.68
C ARG A 257 7.15 -19.10 37.02
N LEU A 258 8.12 -19.25 36.11
CA LEU A 258 9.26 -20.15 36.31
C LEU A 258 10.10 -19.73 37.52
N VAL A 259 10.34 -18.43 37.70
CA VAL A 259 11.04 -17.89 38.88
C VAL A 259 10.28 -18.19 40.19
N LEU A 260 8.94 -18.13 40.16
CA LEU A 260 8.11 -18.45 41.33
C LEU A 260 8.12 -19.96 41.64
N GLU A 261 8.06 -20.81 40.62
CA GLU A 261 8.12 -22.27 40.76
C GLU A 261 9.48 -22.73 41.33
N GLU A 262 10.59 -22.22 40.80
CA GLU A 262 11.94 -22.50 41.33
C GLU A 262 12.09 -22.12 42.81
N ALA A 263 11.51 -20.99 43.21
CA ALA A 263 11.57 -20.52 44.59
C ALA A 263 10.73 -21.40 45.53
N ALA A 264 9.57 -21.89 45.05
CA ALA A 264 8.72 -22.80 45.81
C ALA A 264 9.42 -24.14 46.07
N ASP A 265 10.12 -24.70 45.09
CA ASP A 265 10.91 -25.94 45.23
C ASP A 265 12.01 -25.81 46.29
N GLN A 266 12.61 -24.63 46.38
CA GLN A 266 13.65 -24.31 47.36
C GLN A 266 13.08 -23.90 48.74
N ARG A 267 11.74 -23.96 48.93
CA ARG A 267 11.02 -23.46 50.12
C ARG A 267 11.37 -22.00 50.47
N GLY A 268 11.67 -21.20 49.46
CA GLY A 268 12.02 -19.79 49.59
C GLY A 268 10.95 -18.87 49.00
N THR A 269 11.07 -17.57 49.25
CA THR A 269 10.34 -16.52 48.52
C THR A 269 11.31 -15.91 47.51
N PRO A 270 10.95 -15.78 46.22
CA PRO A 270 11.85 -15.16 45.26
C PRO A 270 12.09 -13.69 45.64
N SER A 271 13.34 -13.25 45.51
CA SER A 271 13.69 -11.84 45.68
C SER A 271 12.95 -10.98 44.65
N CYS A 272 12.44 -9.83 45.07
CA CYS A 272 11.89 -8.82 44.17
C CYS A 272 12.88 -8.44 43.05
N SER A 273 14.19 -8.48 43.32
CA SER A 273 15.21 -8.21 42.31
C SER A 273 15.21 -9.26 41.19
N ARG A 274 15.05 -10.55 41.51
CA ARG A 274 15.04 -11.63 40.51
C ARG A 274 13.83 -11.51 39.58
N ILE A 275 12.65 -11.27 40.14
CA ILE A 275 11.43 -11.05 39.36
C ILE A 275 11.60 -9.82 38.46
N ALA A 276 12.11 -8.71 39.00
CA ALA A 276 12.35 -7.50 38.22
C ALA A 276 13.33 -7.73 37.07
N THR A 277 14.43 -8.44 37.30
CA THR A 277 15.41 -8.79 36.25
C THR A 277 14.75 -9.62 35.14
N THR A 278 14.01 -10.67 35.47
CA THR A 278 13.32 -11.49 34.47
C THR A 278 12.32 -10.69 33.64
N VAL A 279 11.53 -9.81 34.27
CA VAL A 279 10.62 -8.91 33.55
C VAL A 279 11.40 -7.97 32.61
N LEU A 280 12.48 -7.37 33.09
CA LEU A 280 13.30 -6.45 32.30
C LEU A 280 13.98 -7.17 31.12
N ASP A 281 14.45 -8.40 31.31
CA ASP A 281 15.13 -9.15 30.25
C ASP A 281 14.13 -9.58 29.15
N CYS A 282 12.95 -10.08 29.51
CA CYS A 282 11.89 -10.37 28.54
C CYS A 282 11.44 -9.11 27.77
N LEU A 283 11.34 -7.96 28.44
CA LEU A 283 11.00 -6.69 27.79
C LEU A 283 12.14 -6.17 26.88
N LYS A 284 13.41 -6.42 27.22
CA LYS A 284 14.57 -6.11 26.38
C LYS A 284 14.61 -6.98 25.14
N GLU A 285 14.47 -8.30 25.29
CA GLU A 285 14.43 -9.26 24.18
C GLU A 285 13.28 -8.95 23.22
N GLY A 286 12.13 -8.54 23.78
CA GLY A 286 10.98 -8.07 23.02
C GLY A 286 11.14 -6.69 22.34
N GLY A 287 12.27 -6.00 22.54
CA GLY A 287 12.54 -4.69 21.97
C GLY A 287 11.76 -3.53 22.62
N TYR A 288 11.12 -3.74 23.76
CA TYR A 288 10.37 -2.70 24.51
C TYR A 288 11.27 -1.86 25.42
N LEU A 289 12.49 -2.33 25.67
CA LEU A 289 13.52 -1.60 26.38
C LEU A 289 14.71 -1.41 25.43
N HIS A 290 14.92 -0.18 24.98
CA HIS A 290 16.19 0.18 24.37
C HIS A 290 17.27 0.19 25.45
N GLN A 291 18.42 -0.43 25.18
CA GLN A 291 19.61 -0.15 25.97
C GLN A 291 19.86 1.36 25.89
N HIS A 292 19.73 2.06 27.02
CA HIS A 292 20.53 3.26 27.18
C HIS A 292 21.98 2.80 27.01
N PRO A 293 22.78 3.39 26.10
CA PRO A 293 24.18 3.02 26.01
C PRO A 293 24.79 3.26 27.39
N ASP A 294 25.26 2.20 28.04
CA ASP A 294 26.04 2.30 29.25
C ASP A 294 27.36 3.00 28.88
N PRO A 295 27.78 4.05 29.60
CA PRO A 295 28.98 4.79 29.24
C PRO A 295 30.20 4.02 29.72
N GLN A 296 30.82 3.18 28.88
CA GLN A 296 32.27 2.97 28.91
C GLN A 296 32.83 2.11 27.76
N GLU A 297 34.09 2.43 27.42
CA GLU A 297 35.04 1.79 26.49
C GLU A 297 34.93 2.18 25.01
N GLN A 298 35.42 3.39 24.68
CA GLN A 298 36.05 3.63 23.38
C GLN A 298 37.55 3.88 23.56
N ALA A 299 38.30 3.10 22.79
CA ALA A 299 39.74 3.13 22.61
C ALA A 299 40.26 4.51 22.18
N GLU A 300 41.57 4.69 22.36
CA GLU A 300 42.35 5.88 22.05
C GLU A 300 42.07 6.47 20.65
N PRO A 301 42.11 7.81 20.50
CA PRO A 301 41.71 8.48 19.27
C PRO A 301 42.86 8.52 18.25
N GLU A 302 42.69 7.83 17.12
CA GLU A 302 43.36 8.23 15.88
C GLU A 302 42.54 9.32 15.19
N ALA A 303 43.18 10.47 15.03
CA ALA A 303 42.59 11.69 14.51
C ALA A 303 42.27 11.60 13.02
N VAL A 304 41.01 11.83 12.64
CA VAL A 304 40.66 12.64 11.45
C VAL A 304 39.33 13.35 11.71
N THR A 305 39.36 14.65 11.47
CA THR A 305 38.31 15.66 11.57
C THR A 305 37.11 15.40 10.65
N ASP A 306 35.89 15.33 11.20
CA ASP A 306 34.76 16.10 10.67
C ASP A 306 33.65 16.26 11.71
N SER A 307 33.17 17.48 11.87
CA SER A 307 32.28 17.92 12.95
C SER A 307 30.81 17.71 12.58
N THR A 308 30.15 16.76 13.23
CA THR A 308 28.68 16.70 13.29
C THR A 308 28.26 16.65 14.76
N HIS A 309 27.78 17.80 15.27
CA HIS A 309 27.37 17.95 16.66
C HIS A 309 25.95 17.41 16.90
N SER A 310 25.90 16.41 17.76
CA SER A 310 24.74 15.88 18.47
C SER A 310 24.15 16.91 19.45
N THR A 311 22.83 17.06 19.49
CA THR A 311 22.11 17.86 20.51
C THR A 311 21.22 16.99 21.40
N ASN A 312 21.81 15.99 22.08
CA ASN A 312 21.23 15.46 23.32
C ASN A 312 21.60 16.39 24.49
N ALA A 313 20.96 17.55 24.57
CA ALA A 313 21.09 18.44 25.72
C ALA A 313 20.26 17.89 26.90
N THR A 314 20.92 17.31 27.90
CA THR A 314 20.31 16.87 29.16
C THR A 314 20.09 18.08 30.07
N PHE A 315 18.83 18.45 30.33
CA PHE A 315 18.49 19.58 31.22
C PHE A 315 18.18 19.09 32.64
N PRO A 316 18.59 19.81 33.69
CA PRO A 316 18.31 19.45 35.07
C PRO A 316 16.80 19.49 35.38
N LEU A 317 16.33 18.53 36.18
CA LEU A 317 14.96 18.48 36.67
C LEU A 317 14.90 19.06 38.09
N HIS A 318 14.01 20.02 38.30
CA HIS A 318 13.83 20.71 39.58
C HIS A 318 12.66 20.12 40.36
N THR A 319 12.75 20.13 41.69
CA THR A 319 11.66 19.70 42.58
C THR A 319 11.27 20.84 43.51
N TRP A 320 10.03 21.29 43.37
CA TRP A 320 9.43 22.34 44.20
C TRP A 320 7.90 22.22 44.11
N GLY A 321 7.18 22.78 45.09
CA GLY A 321 5.70 22.69 45.12
C GLY A 321 5.12 21.26 45.16
N GLY A 322 5.93 20.25 45.52
CA GLY A 322 5.53 18.83 45.54
C GLY A 322 5.50 18.14 44.16
N GLY A 323 6.04 18.77 43.10
CA GLY A 323 6.09 18.23 41.74
C GLY A 323 7.48 18.27 41.11
N PHE A 324 7.59 17.66 39.93
CA PHE A 324 8.79 17.73 39.08
C PHE A 324 8.61 18.81 38.00
N HIS A 325 9.58 19.72 37.90
CA HIS A 325 9.54 20.89 37.04
C HIS A 325 10.79 20.97 36.16
N ALA A 326 10.61 21.31 34.89
CA ALA A 326 11.73 21.50 33.95
C ALA A 326 12.45 22.84 34.14
N PHE A 327 11.90 23.73 34.98
CA PHE A 327 12.42 25.06 35.26
C PHE A 327 12.53 25.26 36.79
N PRO A 328 13.49 26.07 37.27
CA PRO A 328 13.68 26.35 38.69
C PRO A 328 12.52 27.14 39.29
N GLU A 329 12.35 27.04 40.61
CA GLU A 329 11.34 27.81 41.34
C GLU A 329 11.61 29.33 41.20
N GLY A 330 10.56 30.12 40.96
CA GLY A 330 10.68 31.56 40.77
C GLY A 330 11.19 32.00 39.40
N MET A 331 11.05 31.16 38.37
CA MET A 331 11.39 31.50 36.99
C MET A 331 10.60 32.74 36.50
N THR A 332 11.30 33.63 35.80
CA THR A 332 10.72 34.81 35.14
C THR A 332 11.08 34.78 33.66
N LEU A 333 10.15 35.21 32.81
CA LEU A 333 10.44 35.36 31.38
C LEU A 333 11.47 36.49 31.17
N PRO A 334 12.49 36.28 30.33
CA PRO A 334 13.45 37.32 29.97
C PRO A 334 12.74 38.46 29.24
N GLU A 335 13.19 39.68 29.47
CA GLU A 335 12.74 40.85 28.69
C GLU A 335 13.65 41.01 27.48
N GLY A 336 13.06 41.18 26.29
CA GLY A 336 13.83 41.21 25.05
C GLY A 336 12.95 41.42 23.82
N THR A 337 13.58 41.33 22.64
CA THR A 337 12.90 41.41 21.34
C THR A 337 12.16 40.10 21.00
N ALA A 338 11.28 40.15 20.00
CA ALA A 338 10.59 38.96 19.50
C ALA A 338 11.57 37.89 18.96
N GLU A 339 12.69 38.34 18.38
CA GLU A 339 13.78 37.50 17.89
C GLU A 339 14.50 36.77 19.04
N GLN A 340 14.87 37.49 20.11
CA GLN A 340 15.45 36.87 21.31
C GLN A 340 14.48 35.88 21.95
N ALA A 341 13.19 36.22 21.98
CA ALA A 341 12.15 35.32 22.47
C ALA A 341 12.05 34.03 21.62
N TRP A 342 12.24 34.13 20.30
CA TRP A 342 12.28 32.97 19.39
C TRP A 342 13.49 32.07 19.63
N VAL A 343 14.67 32.66 19.83
CA VAL A 343 15.88 31.91 20.19
C VAL A 343 15.68 31.13 21.50
N PHE A 344 15.15 31.78 22.55
CA PHE A 344 14.83 31.08 23.81
C PHE A 344 13.75 30.01 23.64
N TRP A 345 12.79 30.25 22.75
CA TRP A 345 11.70 29.34 22.45
C TRP A 345 12.18 28.02 21.83
N CYS A 346 13.11 28.09 20.87
CA CYS A 346 13.70 26.95 20.17
C CYS A 346 14.83 26.28 20.96
N CYS A 347 15.75 27.08 21.51
CA CYS A 347 17.06 26.62 21.99
C CYS A 347 17.19 26.62 23.52
N GLY A 348 16.31 27.31 24.23
CA GLY A 348 16.44 27.50 25.68
C GLY A 348 17.52 28.53 26.03
N ASP A 349 17.99 28.50 27.28
CA ASP A 349 19.07 29.37 27.75
C ASP A 349 20.26 28.52 28.21
N PRO A 350 21.28 28.31 27.35
CA PRO A 350 22.44 27.51 27.69
C PRO A 350 23.21 28.06 28.90
N SER A 351 23.25 29.38 29.08
CA SER A 351 23.99 30.04 30.17
C SER A 351 23.40 29.71 31.55
N ARG A 352 22.09 29.45 31.58
CA ARG A 352 21.35 29.06 32.80
C ARG A 352 20.95 27.58 32.80
N SER A 353 21.45 26.81 31.82
CA SER A 353 21.08 25.41 31.58
C SER A 353 19.56 25.18 31.53
N LEU A 354 18.82 26.12 30.95
CA LEU A 354 17.37 26.04 30.85
C LEU A 354 16.94 25.41 29.51
N PRO A 355 15.94 24.51 29.53
CA PRO A 355 15.41 23.92 28.32
C PRO A 355 14.67 24.93 27.44
N PRO A 356 14.38 24.57 26.18
CA PRO A 356 13.55 25.37 25.28
C PRO A 356 12.26 25.85 25.92
N TYR A 357 11.98 27.15 25.80
CA TYR A 357 10.89 27.81 26.54
C TYR A 357 9.50 27.36 26.08
N ARG A 358 9.39 26.69 24.93
CA ARG A 358 8.17 25.96 24.53
C ARG A 358 7.69 24.93 25.56
N ARG A 359 8.60 24.42 26.40
CA ARG A 359 8.32 23.46 27.48
C ARG A 359 7.80 24.13 28.76
N LEU A 360 7.83 25.46 28.86
CA LEU A 360 7.42 26.21 30.05
C LEU A 360 5.91 26.11 30.27
N LYS A 361 5.50 25.86 31.52
CA LYS A 361 4.10 25.77 31.93
C LYS A 361 3.72 26.95 32.81
N ASN A 362 2.43 27.27 32.88
CA ASN A 362 1.93 28.32 33.79
C ASN A 362 2.23 28.00 35.27
N ALA A 363 2.34 26.72 35.61
CA ALA A 363 2.72 26.30 36.95
C ALA A 363 4.14 26.74 37.31
N ASP A 364 5.04 26.88 36.32
CA ASP A 364 6.47 27.20 36.50
C ASP A 364 6.73 28.69 36.82
N LEU A 365 5.69 29.54 36.72
CA LEU A 365 5.78 31.00 36.93
C LEU A 365 5.07 31.41 38.22
N SER A 366 5.73 32.24 39.03
CA SER A 366 5.23 32.64 40.35
C SER A 366 4.12 33.71 40.29
N ASP A 367 4.19 34.67 39.35
CA ASP A 367 3.26 35.80 39.24
C ASP A 367 2.24 35.65 38.10
N ASN A 368 1.00 36.08 38.34
CA ASN A 368 -0.10 36.09 37.37
C ASN A 368 0.20 36.98 36.15
N LYS A 369 0.96 38.07 36.31
CA LYS A 369 1.39 38.92 35.19
C LYS A 369 2.29 38.17 34.21
N GLN A 370 3.21 37.36 34.74
CA GLN A 370 4.13 36.52 33.97
C GLN A 370 3.37 35.38 33.26
N LYS A 371 2.38 34.76 33.93
CA LYS A 371 1.51 33.74 33.31
C LYS A 371 0.72 34.28 32.11
N LYS A 372 0.23 35.53 32.19
CA LYS A 372 -0.42 36.21 31.07
C LYS A 372 0.55 36.45 29.91
N ARG A 373 1.74 37.00 30.21
CA ARG A 373 2.83 37.18 29.23
C ARG A 373 3.24 35.87 28.56
N LEU A 374 3.29 34.76 29.29
CA LEU A 374 3.57 33.44 28.70
C LEU A 374 2.50 33.05 27.70
N SER A 375 1.22 33.30 28.01
CA SER A 375 0.12 32.98 27.09
C SER A 375 0.24 33.77 25.79
N ASP A 376 0.55 35.07 25.88
CA ASP A 376 0.80 35.94 24.71
C ASP A 376 2.02 35.48 23.92
N LEU A 377 3.11 35.08 24.61
CA LEU A 377 4.32 34.55 23.99
C LEU A 377 4.03 33.23 23.26
N LYS A 378 3.32 32.29 23.89
CA LYS A 378 2.93 31.01 23.26
C LYS A 378 2.12 31.25 21.99
N PHE A 379 1.18 32.19 22.03
CA PHE A 379 0.38 32.55 20.86
C PHE A 379 1.26 33.06 19.72
N LEU A 380 2.15 34.01 19.99
CA LEU A 380 3.06 34.58 18.99
C LEU A 380 4.02 33.51 18.43
N MET A 381 4.68 32.74 19.29
CA MET A 381 5.69 31.76 18.87
C MET A 381 5.06 30.58 18.10
N ASN A 382 3.84 30.16 18.46
CA ASN A 382 3.13 29.14 17.69
C ASN A 382 2.78 29.62 16.26
N LEU A 383 2.48 30.90 16.06
CA LEU A 383 2.29 31.47 14.71
C LEU A 383 3.58 31.43 13.89
N VAL A 384 4.72 31.74 14.52
CA VAL A 384 6.04 31.67 13.89
C VAL A 384 6.40 30.22 13.55
N GLU A 385 6.16 29.27 14.46
CA GLU A 385 6.36 27.83 14.19
C GLU A 385 5.51 27.32 13.03
N GLN A 386 4.24 27.76 12.93
CA GLN A 386 3.38 27.38 11.80
C GLN A 386 3.95 27.85 10.46
N GLN A 387 4.53 29.06 10.41
CA GLN A 387 5.19 29.55 9.20
C GLN A 387 6.54 28.87 8.95
N ALA A 388 7.29 28.50 9.99
CA ALA A 388 8.51 27.71 9.83
C ALA A 388 8.21 26.32 9.22
N VAL A 389 7.10 25.70 9.64
CA VAL A 389 6.65 24.41 9.10
C VAL A 389 6.24 24.51 7.63
N THR A 390 5.57 25.58 7.21
CA THR A 390 5.23 25.79 5.78
C THR A 390 6.47 26.00 4.91
N LEU A 391 7.57 26.47 5.51
CA LEU A 391 8.87 26.64 4.86
C LEU A 391 9.81 25.43 5.04
N HIS A 392 9.32 24.31 5.60
CA HIS A 392 10.09 23.08 5.85
C HIS A 392 11.30 23.25 6.79
N ILE A 393 11.24 24.19 7.73
CA ILE A 393 12.29 24.41 8.75
C ILE A 393 11.95 23.61 10.01
N ASP A 394 12.87 22.72 10.45
CA ASP A 394 12.72 22.00 11.72
C ASP A 394 13.14 22.89 12.90
N THR A 395 12.15 23.43 13.60
CA THR A 395 12.36 24.33 14.75
C THR A 395 12.82 23.61 16.03
N ARG A 396 13.00 22.29 16.01
CA ARG A 396 13.43 21.49 17.18
C ARG A 396 14.92 21.21 17.19
N SER A 397 15.61 21.38 16.07
CA SER A 397 17.05 21.13 15.93
C SER A 397 17.87 22.41 15.73
N LEU A 398 17.25 23.59 15.77
CA LEU A 398 17.93 24.86 15.51
C LEU A 398 18.97 25.18 16.60
N THR A 399 20.12 25.64 16.17
CA THR A 399 21.07 26.40 17.00
C THR A 399 20.60 27.84 17.18
N ALA A 400 21.21 28.58 18.13
CA ALA A 400 20.86 29.98 18.34
C ALA A 400 21.13 30.86 17.11
N GLU A 401 22.14 30.52 16.30
CA GLU A 401 22.48 31.25 15.07
C GLU A 401 21.49 30.90 13.93
N GLU A 402 21.13 29.62 13.78
CA GLU A 402 20.13 29.17 12.79
C GLU A 402 18.72 29.68 13.12
N ALA A 403 18.41 29.92 14.40
CA ALA A 403 17.11 30.46 14.78
C ALA A 403 16.92 31.93 14.35
N VAL A 404 18.00 32.67 14.06
CA VAL A 404 17.97 34.08 13.68
C VAL A 404 18.18 34.28 12.17
N SER A 405 18.74 33.29 11.48
CA SER A 405 18.89 33.27 10.01
C SER A 405 17.59 32.96 9.28
#